data_AF-A0A7C3UMP7-F1
#
_entry.id   AF-A0A7C3UMP7-F1
#
_cell.length_a   1.000
_cell.length_b   1.000
_cell.length_c   1.000
_cell.angle_alpha   90.00
_cell.angle_beta   90.00
_cell.angle_gamma   90.00
#
_symmetry.space_group_name_H-M   'P 1'
#
loop_
_entity.id
_entity.type
_entity.pdbx_description
1 polymer ?
#
loop_
_entity_poly.entity_id
_entity_poly.type
_entity_poly.pdbx_seq_one_letter_code
_entity_poly.pdbx_strand_id
1 'polypeptide(L)'
;MFQHGAGQKTHLHGIRVGVAAVYMSALYHNLFRMDAGTVKALIGRKKPEGAAAARARVEAAFGPAAGQVLEEQGGYYLDEAARRERHAAILANWDQLRECVKDNVPRPARIRELLRAAGAPTSFEELGIPASLAVSALDNSKEIRSRYTVLRLAEDLGLAPATLC
;
A
#
# COMPACT_ATOMS: atom_id res chain seq x y z
N MET A 1 14.71 -11.92 -7.25
CA MET A 1 13.77 -13.07 -7.17
C MET A 1 13.96 -13.71 -5.80
N PHE A 2 13.26 -13.25 -4.77
CA PHE A 2 13.53 -13.66 -3.39
C PHE A 2 12.54 -14.73 -2.94
N GLN A 3 12.98 -15.99 -3.00
CA GLN A 3 12.50 -17.05 -2.13
C GLN A 3 13.42 -17.07 -0.91
N HIS A 4 12.90 -16.71 0.27
CA HIS A 4 13.44 -17.17 1.54
C HIS A 4 12.26 -17.67 2.35
N GLY A 5 12.11 -18.99 2.39
CA GLY A 5 11.20 -19.69 3.26
C GLY A 5 11.95 -20.88 3.82
N ALA A 6 12.36 -20.79 5.07
CA ALA A 6 12.75 -21.95 5.84
C ALA A 6 11.54 -22.88 5.94
N GLY A 7 11.54 -23.98 5.16
CA GLY A 7 10.66 -25.14 5.32
C GLY A 7 9.15 -24.97 5.11
N GLN A 8 8.61 -23.75 4.97
CA GLN A 8 7.17 -23.54 4.70
C GLN A 8 6.88 -23.67 3.20
N LYS A 9 5.84 -24.43 2.83
CA LYS A 9 5.32 -24.50 1.46
C LYS A 9 5.09 -23.08 0.94
N THR A 10 5.97 -22.61 0.07
CA THR A 10 5.86 -21.26 -0.48
C THR A 10 4.85 -21.28 -1.62
N HIS A 11 3.72 -20.60 -1.44
CA HIS A 11 2.76 -20.39 -2.53
C HIS A 11 3.44 -19.75 -3.73
N LEU A 12 3.03 -20.14 -4.94
CA LEU A 12 3.48 -19.54 -6.19
C LEU A 12 3.31 -18.02 -6.14
N HIS A 13 4.23 -17.28 -6.78
CA HIS A 13 4.21 -15.82 -6.74
C HIS A 13 2.87 -15.23 -7.21
N GLY A 14 2.30 -15.78 -8.29
CA GLY A 14 1.00 -15.35 -8.83
C GLY A 14 -0.15 -15.49 -7.83
N ILE A 15 -0.14 -16.52 -6.98
CA ILE A 15 -1.15 -16.71 -5.94
C ILE A 15 -1.10 -15.57 -4.92
N ARG A 16 0.12 -15.21 -4.47
CA ARG A 16 0.32 -14.11 -3.51
C ARG A 16 -0.10 -12.78 -4.10
N VAL A 17 0.25 -12.53 -5.37
CA VAL A 17 -0.15 -11.31 -6.09
C VAL A 17 -1.67 -11.24 -6.24
N GLY A 18 -2.33 -12.35 -6.57
CA GLY A 18 -3.78 -12.44 -6.66
C GLY A 18 -4.47 -12.06 -5.36
N VAL A 19 -4.05 -12.65 -4.23
CA VAL A 19 -4.57 -12.31 -2.91
C VAL A 19 -4.31 -10.83 -2.57
N ALA A 20 -3.10 -10.33 -2.80
CA ALA A 20 -2.76 -8.93 -2.55
C ALA A 20 -3.64 -7.96 -3.38
N ALA A 21 -4.01 -8.32 -4.61
CA ALA A 21 -4.88 -7.50 -5.46
C ALA A 21 -6.26 -7.25 -4.83
N VAL A 22 -6.78 -8.19 -4.04
CA VAL A 22 -8.03 -8.02 -3.30
C VAL A 22 -7.91 -6.87 -2.29
N TYR A 23 -6.82 -6.86 -1.52
CA TYR A 23 -6.56 -5.82 -0.51
C TYR A 23 -6.23 -4.47 -1.16
N MET A 24 -5.49 -4.45 -2.27
CA MET A 24 -5.25 -3.21 -3.01
C MET A 24 -6.55 -2.60 -3.56
N SER A 25 -7.44 -3.44 -4.09
CA SER A 25 -8.79 -3.01 -4.48
C SER A 25 -9.57 -2.45 -3.31
N ALA A 26 -9.53 -3.11 -2.14
CA ALA A 26 -10.22 -2.63 -0.94
C ALA A 26 -9.69 -1.26 -0.52
N LEU A 27 -8.37 -1.09 -0.50
CA LEU A 27 -7.71 0.17 -0.22
C LEU A 27 -8.15 1.29 -1.18
N TYR A 28 -8.17 1.05 -2.50
CA TYR A 28 -8.67 2.03 -3.47
C TYR A 28 -10.11 2.43 -3.14
N HIS A 29 -11.02 1.46 -2.99
CA HIS A 29 -12.43 1.74 -2.75
C HIS A 29 -12.66 2.46 -1.41
N ASN A 30 -11.95 2.09 -0.35
CA ASN A 30 -12.11 2.71 0.96
C ASN A 30 -11.50 4.12 1.03
N LEU A 31 -10.34 4.31 0.39
CA LEU A 31 -9.67 5.61 0.33
C LEU A 31 -10.50 6.63 -0.48
N PHE A 32 -11.01 6.24 -1.65
CA PHE A 32 -11.77 7.13 -2.54
C PHE A 32 -13.27 7.28 -2.18
N ARG A 33 -13.74 6.66 -1.09
CA ARG A 33 -15.03 6.99 -0.47
C ARG A 33 -15.03 8.37 0.18
N MET A 34 -13.87 8.87 0.59
CA MET A 34 -13.73 10.18 1.24
C MET A 34 -13.98 11.31 0.23
N ASP A 35 -14.69 12.34 0.67
CA ASP A 35 -14.81 13.59 -0.09
C ASP A 35 -13.53 14.44 -0.02
N ALA A 36 -13.44 15.44 -0.90
CA ALA A 36 -12.29 16.34 -0.97
C ALA A 36 -12.07 17.14 0.32
N GLY A 37 -13.12 17.45 1.08
CA GLY A 37 -13.02 18.17 2.36
C GLY A 37 -12.34 17.34 3.44
N THR A 38 -12.72 16.07 3.55
CA THR A 38 -12.10 15.08 4.43
C THR A 38 -10.62 14.90 4.08
N VAL A 39 -10.31 14.77 2.79
CA VAL A 39 -8.95 14.60 2.27
C VAL A 39 -8.09 15.83 2.57
N LYS A 40 -8.63 17.03 2.35
CA LYS A 40 -7.97 18.29 2.72
C LYS A 40 -7.65 18.36 4.21
N ALA A 41 -8.59 17.96 5.07
CA ALA A 41 -8.39 17.94 6.52
C ALA A 41 -7.31 16.92 6.94
N LEU A 42 -7.26 15.74 6.30
CA LEU A 42 -6.26 14.72 6.55
C LEU A 42 -4.84 15.19 6.17
N ILE A 43 -4.69 15.74 4.96
CA ILE A 43 -3.44 16.35 4.49
C ILE A 43 -2.97 17.43 5.46
N GLY A 44 -3.86 18.33 5.88
CA GLY A 44 -3.52 19.41 6.81
C GLY A 44 -3.05 18.95 8.20
N ARG A 45 -3.40 17.73 8.62
CA ARG A 45 -2.97 17.13 9.89
C ARG A 45 -1.69 16.31 9.75
N LYS A 46 -1.30 15.94 8.53
CA LYS A 46 -0.15 15.06 8.29
C LYS A 46 1.16 15.79 8.55
N LYS A 47 1.86 15.37 9.61
CA LYS A 47 3.24 15.80 9.86
C LYS A 47 4.22 15.03 8.97
N PRO A 48 5.19 15.72 8.32
CA PRO A 48 6.28 15.05 7.59
C PRO A 48 7.02 14.05 8.48
N GLU A 49 7.38 12.91 7.91
CA GLU A 49 8.26 11.94 8.57
C GLU A 49 9.71 12.36 8.30
N GLY A 50 10.52 12.49 9.35
CA GLY A 50 11.94 12.78 9.21
C GLY A 50 12.74 11.57 8.74
N ALA A 51 13.89 11.80 8.10
CA ALA A 51 14.73 10.75 7.52
C ALA A 51 15.12 9.64 8.53
N ALA A 52 15.43 10.00 9.79
CA ALA A 52 15.77 9.04 10.83
C ALA A 52 14.58 8.13 11.21
N ALA A 53 13.37 8.70 11.30
CA ALA A 53 12.16 7.94 11.61
C ALA A 53 11.78 7.01 10.45
N ALA A 54 11.86 7.51 9.20
CA ALA A 54 11.66 6.71 8.00
C ALA A 54 12.64 5.53 7.93
N ARG A 55 13.92 5.78 8.20
CA ARG A 55 14.95 4.74 8.25
C ARG A 55 14.65 3.68 9.30
N ALA A 56 14.34 4.09 10.53
CA ALA A 56 14.02 3.15 11.62
C ALA A 56 12.79 2.29 11.29
N ARG A 57 11.77 2.86 10.63
CA ARG A 57 10.59 2.12 10.17
C ARG A 57 10.94 1.08 9.10
N VAL A 58 11.79 1.43 8.13
CA VAL A 58 12.26 0.49 7.10
C VAL A 58 13.11 -0.62 7.72
N GLU A 59 14.01 -0.29 8.64
CA GLU A 59 14.83 -1.28 9.37
C GLU A 59 13.96 -2.25 10.18
N ALA A 60 12.94 -1.75 10.88
CA ALA A 60 12.00 -2.60 11.62
C ALA A 60 11.16 -3.50 10.70
N ALA A 61 10.73 -3.02 9.54
CA ALA A 61 9.86 -3.77 8.64
C ALA A 61 10.59 -4.81 7.79
N PHE A 62 11.83 -4.53 7.38
CA PHE A 62 12.58 -5.34 6.41
C PHE A 62 13.79 -6.07 7.01
N GLY A 63 14.18 -5.74 8.24
CA GLY A 63 15.28 -6.40 8.95
C GLY A 63 16.56 -6.45 8.11
N PRO A 64 17.15 -7.64 7.86
CA PRO A 64 18.37 -7.78 7.06
C PRO A 64 18.30 -7.19 5.65
N ALA A 65 17.11 -7.09 5.06
CA ALA A 65 16.93 -6.53 3.71
C ALA A 65 16.81 -4.99 3.69
N ALA A 66 16.77 -4.33 4.85
CA ALA A 66 16.52 -2.89 4.95
C ALA A 66 17.56 -2.04 4.21
N GLY A 67 18.85 -2.45 4.23
CA GLY A 67 19.90 -1.72 3.51
C GLY A 67 19.62 -1.61 2.01
N GLN A 68 19.26 -2.73 1.38
CA GLN A 68 18.90 -2.76 -0.05
C GLN A 68 17.65 -1.92 -0.35
N VAL A 69 16.65 -1.98 0.54
CA VAL A 69 15.41 -1.20 0.40
C VAL A 69 15.67 0.30 0.51
N LEU A 70 16.54 0.73 1.43
CA LEU A 70 16.96 2.12 1.61
C LEU A 70 17.75 2.64 0.41
N GLU A 71 18.63 1.81 -0.16
CA GLU A 71 19.39 2.13 -1.36
C GLU A 71 18.47 2.30 -2.57
N GLU A 72 17.58 1.33 -2.83
CA GLU A 72 16.64 1.35 -3.96
C GLU A 72 15.69 2.57 -3.92
N GLN A 73 15.22 2.97 -2.73
CA GLN A 73 14.31 4.10 -2.62
C GLN A 73 15.01 5.46 -2.69
N GLY A 74 16.31 5.55 -2.35
CA GLY A 74 17.11 6.77 -2.47
C GLY A 74 16.53 8.02 -1.79
N GLY A 75 15.68 7.88 -0.76
CA GLY A 75 15.00 9.01 -0.14
C GLY A 75 13.91 9.67 -1.00
N TYR A 76 13.44 9.01 -2.06
CA TYR A 76 12.43 9.46 -3.04
C TYR A 76 11.23 10.22 -2.44
N TYR A 77 10.83 9.86 -1.22
CA TYR A 77 9.61 10.38 -0.59
C TYR A 77 9.86 11.42 0.53
N LEU A 78 11.11 11.75 0.82
CA LEU A 78 11.48 12.65 1.93
C LEU A 78 11.51 14.14 1.53
N ASP A 79 11.42 14.47 0.24
CA ASP A 79 11.35 15.85 -0.21
C ASP A 79 10.00 16.49 0.16
N GLU A 80 10.05 17.49 1.05
CA GLU A 80 8.88 18.23 1.54
C GLU A 80 8.29 19.18 0.51
N ALA A 81 9.11 19.79 -0.36
CA ALA A 81 8.61 20.67 -1.41
C ALA A 81 7.82 19.86 -2.43
N ALA A 82 8.41 18.75 -2.90
CA ALA A 82 7.73 17.82 -3.80
C ALA A 82 6.48 17.21 -3.15
N ARG A 83 6.48 16.98 -1.83
CA ARG A 83 5.29 16.53 -1.10
C ARG A 83 4.17 17.56 -1.12
N ARG A 84 4.47 18.84 -0.87
CA ARG A 84 3.47 19.92 -0.93
C ARG A 84 2.87 20.06 -2.33
N GLU A 85 3.68 19.94 -3.38
CA GLU A 85 3.20 19.93 -4.77
C GLU A 85 2.27 18.76 -5.04
N ARG A 86 2.63 17.54 -4.58
CA ARG A 86 1.76 16.37 -4.67
C ARG A 86 0.44 16.58 -3.93
N HIS A 87 0.46 17.14 -2.71
CA HIS A 87 -0.77 17.43 -1.96
C HIS A 87 -1.69 18.39 -2.70
N ALA A 88 -1.14 19.45 -3.30
CA ALA A 88 -1.91 20.36 -4.13
C ALA A 88 -2.53 19.65 -5.35
N ALA A 89 -1.74 18.81 -6.04
CA ALA A 89 -2.22 18.04 -7.18
C ALA A 89 -3.30 17.02 -6.81
N ILE A 90 -3.15 16.32 -5.67
CA ILE A 90 -4.16 15.38 -5.15
C ILE A 90 -5.50 16.11 -4.92
N LEU A 91 -5.47 17.27 -4.26
CA LEU A 91 -6.68 18.04 -3.96
C LEU A 91 -7.33 18.59 -5.22
N ALA A 92 -6.54 19.13 -6.16
CA ALA A 92 -7.05 19.69 -7.40
C ALA A 92 -7.74 18.64 -8.30
N ASN A 93 -7.32 17.38 -8.22
CA ASN A 93 -7.80 16.29 -9.09
C ASN A 93 -8.63 15.25 -8.34
N TRP A 94 -8.98 15.47 -7.07
CA TRP A 94 -9.55 14.42 -6.21
C TRP A 94 -10.83 13.80 -6.78
N ASP A 95 -11.79 14.63 -7.20
CA ASP A 95 -13.06 14.12 -7.72
C ASP A 95 -12.89 13.38 -9.05
N GLN A 96 -11.96 13.82 -9.91
CA GLN A 96 -11.60 13.07 -11.12
C GLN A 96 -10.99 11.71 -10.79
N LEU A 97 -10.09 11.65 -9.80
CA LEU A 97 -9.49 10.40 -9.35
C LEU A 97 -10.55 9.44 -8.76
N ARG A 98 -11.52 9.98 -8.00
CA ARG A 98 -12.65 9.19 -7.47
C ARG A 98 -13.46 8.55 -8.58
N GLU A 99 -13.84 9.30 -9.61
CA GLU A 99 -14.58 8.74 -10.76
C GLU A 99 -13.72 7.70 -11.51
N CYS A 100 -12.43 7.98 -11.72
CA CYS A 100 -11.52 7.01 -12.33
C CYS A 100 -11.48 5.68 -11.56
N VAL A 101 -11.41 5.73 -10.23
CA VAL A 101 -11.41 4.52 -9.39
C VAL A 101 -12.75 3.79 -9.45
N LYS A 102 -13.86 4.53 -9.42
CA LYS A 102 -15.20 3.96 -9.55
C LYS A 102 -15.39 3.22 -10.87
N ASP A 103 -14.86 3.76 -11.96
CA ASP A 103 -15.05 3.21 -13.31
C ASP A 103 -14.06 2.09 -13.65
N ASN A 104 -12.83 2.15 -13.12
CA ASN A 104 -11.74 1.28 -13.59
C ASN A 104 -11.26 0.24 -12.57
N VAL A 105 -11.52 0.43 -11.27
CA VAL A 105 -11.02 -0.50 -10.23
C VAL A 105 -12.10 -1.53 -9.88
N PRO A 106 -11.89 -2.82 -10.19
CA PRO A 106 -12.87 -3.85 -9.85
C PRO A 106 -13.09 -3.92 -8.34
N ARG A 107 -14.32 -4.22 -7.91
CA ARG A 107 -14.65 -4.38 -6.48
C ARG A 107 -13.90 -5.57 -5.86
N PRO A 108 -13.52 -5.52 -4.57
CA PRO A 108 -12.79 -6.61 -3.92
C PRO A 108 -13.54 -7.95 -4.00
N ALA A 109 -14.86 -7.93 -3.84
CA ALA A 109 -15.72 -9.10 -3.96
C ALA A 109 -15.59 -9.78 -5.32
N ARG A 110 -15.52 -9.00 -6.41
CA ARG A 110 -15.35 -9.55 -7.76
C ARG A 110 -14.00 -10.24 -7.94
N ILE A 111 -12.94 -9.68 -7.37
CA ILE A 111 -11.61 -10.31 -7.41
C ILE A 111 -11.62 -11.62 -6.60
N ARG A 112 -12.24 -11.63 -5.41
CA ARG A 112 -12.38 -12.85 -4.59
C ARG A 112 -13.15 -13.95 -5.32
N GLU A 113 -14.24 -13.60 -6.00
CA GLU A 113 -14.99 -14.56 -6.84
C GLU A 113 -14.13 -15.19 -7.93
N LEU A 114 -13.37 -14.37 -8.67
CA LEU A 114 -12.50 -14.85 -9.74
C LEU A 114 -11.39 -15.76 -9.22
N LEU A 115 -10.76 -15.40 -8.09
CA LEU A 115 -9.76 -16.24 -7.44
C LEU A 115 -10.36 -17.58 -7.00
N ARG A 116 -11.54 -17.55 -6.36
CA ARG A 116 -12.23 -18.77 -5.91
C ARG A 116 -12.61 -19.68 -7.07
N ALA A 117 -13.11 -19.10 -8.17
CA ALA A 117 -13.43 -19.84 -9.39
C ALA A 117 -12.18 -20.51 -10.01
N ALA A 118 -11.00 -19.92 -9.84
CA ALA A 118 -9.72 -20.49 -10.26
C ALA A 118 -9.11 -21.48 -9.23
N GLY A 119 -9.81 -21.79 -8.13
CA GLY A 119 -9.28 -22.63 -7.05
C GLY A 119 -8.15 -21.99 -6.26
N ALA A 120 -7.98 -20.67 -6.35
CA ALA A 120 -6.95 -19.92 -5.65
C ALA A 120 -7.46 -19.40 -4.29
N PRO A 121 -6.57 -19.27 -3.29
CA PRO A 121 -6.91 -18.65 -2.03
C PRO A 121 -7.30 -17.18 -2.22
N THR A 122 -8.10 -16.65 -1.30
CA THR A 122 -8.64 -15.28 -1.39
C THR A 122 -8.19 -14.35 -0.27
N SER A 123 -7.50 -14.86 0.75
CA SER A 123 -7.09 -14.11 1.93
C SER A 123 -5.65 -14.45 2.36
N PHE A 124 -5.03 -13.55 3.12
CA PHE A 124 -3.71 -13.84 3.72
C PHE A 124 -3.77 -15.02 4.70
N GLU A 125 -4.89 -15.22 5.40
CA GLU A 125 -5.10 -16.36 6.28
C GLU A 125 -5.06 -17.69 5.52
N GLU A 126 -5.75 -17.78 4.38
CA GLU A 126 -5.70 -18.97 3.50
C GLU A 126 -4.29 -19.23 2.93
N LEU A 127 -3.42 -18.22 2.91
CA LEU A 127 -2.00 -18.36 2.56
C LEU A 127 -1.11 -18.76 3.75
N GLY A 128 -1.69 -18.93 4.94
CA GLY A 128 -0.95 -19.16 6.18
C GLY A 128 -0.10 -17.96 6.63
N ILE A 129 -0.43 -16.75 6.15
CA ILE A 129 0.29 -15.53 6.52
C ILE A 129 -0.34 -14.96 7.80
N PRO A 130 0.42 -14.81 8.89
CA PRO A 130 -0.08 -14.22 10.13
C PRO A 130 -0.59 -12.79 9.92
N ALA A 131 -1.65 -12.42 10.65
CA ALA A 131 -2.26 -11.09 10.55
C ALA A 131 -1.25 -9.95 10.79
N SER A 132 -0.35 -10.10 11.76
CA SER A 132 0.70 -9.10 12.04
C SER A 132 1.66 -8.90 10.86
N LEU A 133 2.02 -9.98 10.17
CA LEU A 133 2.85 -9.93 8.98
C LEU A 133 2.09 -9.32 7.80
N ALA A 134 0.81 -9.64 7.64
CA ALA A 134 -0.04 -9.04 6.61
C ALA A 134 -0.16 -7.51 6.80
N VAL A 135 -0.41 -7.04 8.03
CA VAL A 135 -0.45 -5.61 8.37
C VAL A 135 0.88 -4.94 8.04
N SER A 136 1.99 -5.51 8.52
CA SER A 136 3.33 -4.97 8.23
C SER A 136 3.61 -4.92 6.72
N ALA A 137 3.23 -5.94 5.97
CA ALA A 137 3.40 -5.99 4.52
C ALA A 137 2.57 -4.91 3.81
N LEU A 138 1.29 -4.73 4.17
CA LEU A 138 0.43 -3.70 3.58
C LEU A 138 0.98 -2.30 3.86
N ASP A 139 1.41 -2.04 5.09
CA ASP A 139 1.89 -0.71 5.48
C ASP A 139 3.26 -0.37 4.89
N ASN A 140 4.13 -1.36 4.66
CA ASN A 140 5.53 -1.11 4.28
C ASN A 140 5.88 -1.48 2.83
N SER A 141 5.00 -2.14 2.07
CA SER A 141 5.28 -2.53 0.67
C SER A 141 5.65 -1.34 -0.25
N LYS A 142 5.19 -0.13 0.09
CA LYS A 142 5.54 1.12 -0.62
C LYS A 142 7.03 1.48 -0.58
N GLU A 143 7.78 0.92 0.36
CA GLU A 143 9.22 1.19 0.53
C GLU A 143 10.09 0.39 -0.44
N ILE A 144 9.57 -0.73 -0.97
CA ILE A 144 10.35 -1.65 -1.81
C ILE A 144 10.76 -1.02 -3.14
N ARG A 145 10.01 -0.01 -3.64
CA ARG A 145 10.26 0.63 -4.94
C ARG A 145 9.95 2.12 -4.89
N SER A 146 10.72 2.91 -5.63
CA SER A 146 10.51 4.35 -5.88
C SER A 146 9.35 4.61 -6.85
N ARG A 147 8.14 4.12 -6.50
CA ARG A 147 6.92 4.30 -7.30
C ARG A 147 5.80 4.87 -6.47
N TYR A 148 5.14 5.90 -7.01
CA TYR A 148 3.91 6.42 -6.43
C TYR A 148 2.74 5.48 -6.75
N THR A 149 2.09 4.97 -5.71
CA THR A 149 0.92 4.08 -5.80
C THR A 149 -0.11 4.50 -4.75
N VAL A 150 -1.27 3.83 -4.71
CA VAL A 150 -2.29 4.07 -3.66
C VAL A 150 -1.76 3.94 -2.23
N LEU A 151 -0.70 3.14 -2.01
CA LEU A 151 -0.05 3.03 -0.70
C LEU A 151 0.68 4.33 -0.29
N ARG A 152 1.31 5.01 -1.25
CA ARG A 152 1.92 6.34 -1.03
C ARG A 152 0.85 7.41 -0.91
N LEU A 153 -0.24 7.30 -1.66
CA LEU A 153 -1.39 8.18 -1.48
C LEU A 153 -1.97 8.10 -0.07
N ALA A 154 -2.19 6.89 0.45
CA ALA A 154 -2.64 6.70 1.84
C ALA A 154 -1.68 7.36 2.85
N GLU A 155 -0.36 7.21 2.64
CA GLU A 155 0.65 7.85 3.48
C GLU A 155 0.63 9.39 3.38
N ASP A 156 0.40 9.95 2.18
CA ASP A 156 0.23 11.39 1.98
C ASP A 156 -1.00 11.94 2.74
N LEU A 157 -2.05 11.12 2.87
CA LEU A 157 -3.23 11.41 3.71
C LEU A 157 -3.00 11.10 5.20
N GLY A 158 -1.82 10.59 5.58
CA GLY A 158 -1.52 10.21 6.95
C GLY A 158 -2.25 8.96 7.45
N LEU A 159 -2.68 8.09 6.54
CA LEU A 159 -3.37 6.85 6.83
C LEU A 159 -2.43 5.65 6.68
N ALA A 160 -2.61 4.64 7.53
CA ALA A 160 -1.95 3.35 7.38
C ALA A 160 -2.76 2.49 6.40
N PRO A 161 -2.18 2.01 5.28
CA PRO A 161 -2.89 1.18 4.30
C PRO A 161 -3.67 0.01 4.91
N ALA A 162 -3.11 -0.65 5.93
CA ALA A 162 -3.74 -1.81 6.56
C ALA A 162 -5.07 -1.49 7.26
N THR A 163 -5.32 -0.24 7.66
CA THR A 163 -6.60 0.15 8.30
C THR A 163 -7.72 0.39 7.29
N LEU A 164 -7.40 0.37 6.00
CA LEU A 164 -8.34 0.59 4.89
C LEU A 164 -8.57 -0.69 4.07
N CYS A 165 -8.04 -1.84 4.51
CA CYS A 165 -8.04 -3.10 3.78
C CYS A 165 -8.98 -4.15 4.38
#